data_AF-A0A8I2ZAM6-F1
#
_entry.id   AF-A0A8I2ZAM6-F1
#
_cell.length_a   1.000
_cell.length_b   1.000
_cell.length_c   1.000
_cell.angle_alpha   90.00
_cell.angle_beta   90.00
_cell.angle_gamma   90.00
#
_symmetry.space_group_name_H-M   'P 1'
#
loop_
_entity.id
_entity.type
_entity.pdbx_description
1 polymer ?
#
loop_
_entity_poly.entity_id
_entity_poly.type
_entity_poly.pdbx_seq_one_letter_code
_entity_poly.pdbx_strand_id
1 'polypeptide(L)'
;MEHYNEVLAAVEIYTQLVKMSGSESWADVASKGPQQTAEEARAPPPVEVQTDAETSTSSLVDVDSESVRTVPSDYLQQEVQTETQADRIDREEKARAEAELAKKKAAHKARRADSWVTRQFSSLSDGSAGALAIVNLVGVVGLSGFLGYRAWGLYERGRLSWQNVGVGLGVLGVVGVVEGIFGGYLYKTKGKK
;
A
#
# COMPACT_ATOMS: atom_id res chain seq x y z
N MET A 1 0.16 39.46 50.50
CA MET A 1 1.20 38.41 50.53
C MET A 1 0.70 37.06 50.03
N GLU A 2 -0.58 36.74 50.14
CA GLU A 2 -1.14 35.43 49.72
C GLU A 2 -1.04 35.16 48.21
N HIS A 3 -1.27 36.15 47.35
CA HIS A 3 -1.17 35.97 45.89
C HIS A 3 0.23 35.62 45.37
N TYR A 4 1.30 35.96 46.11
CA TYR A 4 2.66 35.60 45.71
C TYR A 4 2.96 34.12 45.97
N ASN A 5 2.34 33.53 46.99
CA ASN A 5 2.53 32.12 47.34
C ASN A 5 1.80 31.20 46.36
N GLU A 6 0.63 31.60 45.86
CA GLU A 6 -0.08 30.84 44.81
C GLU A 6 0.68 30.83 43.48
N VAL A 7 1.28 31.94 43.08
CA VAL A 7 2.06 32.01 41.83
C VAL A 7 3.33 31.16 41.93
N LEU A 8 4.00 31.17 43.09
CA LEU A 8 5.16 30.29 43.33
C LEU A 8 4.75 28.82 43.31
N ALA A 9 3.64 28.45 43.94
CA ALA A 9 3.11 27.09 43.91
C ALA A 9 2.76 26.66 42.48
N ALA A 10 2.13 27.54 41.69
CA ALA A 10 1.79 27.27 40.30
C ALA A 10 3.04 27.07 39.41
N VAL A 11 4.09 27.88 39.61
CA VAL A 11 5.36 27.74 38.87
C VAL A 11 6.07 26.44 39.26
N GLU A 12 6.04 26.06 40.53
CA GLU A 12 6.65 24.82 41.01
C GLU A 12 5.90 23.58 40.51
N ILE A 13 4.56 23.63 40.49
CA ILE A 13 3.71 22.60 39.87
C ILE A 13 4.00 22.49 38.37
N TYR A 14 4.10 23.61 37.65
CA TYR A 14 4.39 23.61 36.22
C TYR A 14 5.78 23.04 35.92
N THR A 15 6.77 23.34 36.78
CA THR A 15 8.13 22.82 36.66
C THR A 15 8.20 21.31 36.93
N GLN A 16 7.44 20.81 37.90
CA GLN A 16 7.29 19.37 38.17
C GLN A 16 6.59 18.66 37.01
N LEU A 17 5.55 19.26 36.43
CA LEU A 17 4.80 18.68 35.31
C LEU A 17 5.66 18.55 34.04
N VAL A 18 6.51 19.55 33.75
CA VAL A 18 7.48 19.50 32.65
C VAL A 18 8.54 18.41 32.89
N LYS A 19 8.99 18.20 34.14
CA LYS A 19 9.90 17.10 34.49
C LYS A 19 9.26 15.72 34.36
N MET A 20 7.98 15.57 34.71
CA MET A 20 7.25 14.30 34.57
C MET A 20 6.85 13.99 33.11
N SER A 21 6.70 15.01 32.26
CA SER A 21 6.44 14.84 30.82
C SER A 21 7.65 14.32 30.02
N GLY A 22 8.81 14.14 30.67
CA GLY A 22 10.07 13.72 30.03
C GLY A 22 10.39 12.23 30.11
N SER A 23 9.43 11.35 30.40
CA SER A 23 9.69 9.92 30.52
C SER A 23 9.43 9.15 29.22
N GLU A 24 10.53 8.70 28.63
CA GLU A 24 10.71 7.74 27.52
C GLU A 24 10.91 8.38 26.14
N SER A 25 12.19 8.45 25.73
CA SER A 25 12.60 8.77 24.37
C SER A 25 12.10 7.69 23.41
N TRP A 26 11.71 8.07 22.19
CA TRP A 26 11.37 7.11 21.12
C TRP A 26 12.45 6.06 20.88
N ALA A 27 13.71 6.38 21.18
CA ALA A 27 14.82 5.43 21.13
C ALA A 27 14.71 4.31 22.19
N ASP A 28 14.23 4.62 23.39
CA ASP A 28 14.05 3.65 24.49
C ASP A 28 12.82 2.75 24.26
N VAL A 29 11.79 3.28 23.60
CA VAL A 29 10.62 2.48 23.21
C VAL A 29 10.96 1.53 22.05
N ALA A 30 11.82 1.96 21.11
CA ALA A 30 12.23 1.14 19.97
C ALA A 30 13.24 0.03 20.34
N SER A 31 14.06 0.24 21.37
CA SER A 31 15.01 -0.78 21.85
C SER A 31 14.30 -1.91 22.63
N LYS A 32 13.15 -1.62 23.22
CA LYS A 32 12.24 -2.60 23.83
C LYS A 32 11.40 -3.26 22.72
N GLY A 33 12.02 -4.14 21.94
CA GLY A 33 11.33 -4.98 20.96
C GLY A 33 10.21 -5.84 21.60
N PRO A 34 9.34 -6.46 20.79
CA PRO A 34 8.26 -7.31 21.30
C PRO A 34 8.85 -8.44 22.14
N GLN A 35 8.56 -8.42 23.45
CA GLN A 35 8.96 -9.46 24.38
C GLN A 35 8.18 -10.72 24.02
N GLN A 36 8.85 -11.71 23.44
CA GLN A 36 8.21 -13.01 23.19
C GLN A 36 7.81 -13.62 24.53
N THR A 37 6.57 -14.06 24.64
CA THR A 37 6.13 -14.83 25.80
C THR A 37 6.91 -16.16 25.84
N ALA A 38 7.14 -16.71 27.05
CA ALA A 38 7.87 -17.98 27.18
C ALA A 38 7.19 -19.15 26.42
N GLU A 39 5.89 -19.01 26.14
CA GLU A 39 5.09 -19.95 25.37
C GLU A 39 5.35 -19.83 23.86
N GLU A 40 5.57 -18.63 23.32
CA GLU A 40 5.93 -18.40 21.90
C GLU A 40 7.41 -18.65 21.57
N ALA A 41 8.30 -18.61 22.57
CA ALA A 41 9.71 -18.98 22.38
C ALA A 41 9.91 -20.50 22.27
N ARG A 42 8.88 -21.31 22.55
CA ARG A 42 8.97 -22.76 22.45
C ARG A 42 8.88 -23.17 20.98
N ALA A 43 9.93 -23.84 20.49
CA ALA A 43 9.89 -24.49 19.19
C ALA A 43 8.68 -25.45 19.13
N PRO A 44 7.94 -25.50 18.01
CA PRO A 44 6.90 -26.50 17.81
C PRO A 44 7.48 -27.90 18.09
N PRO A 45 6.76 -28.78 18.79
CA PRO A 45 7.23 -30.14 19.03
C PRO A 45 7.53 -30.82 17.67
N PRO A 46 8.63 -31.57 17.56
CA PRO A 46 8.95 -32.29 16.32
C PRO A 46 7.80 -33.24 15.98
N VAL A 47 7.44 -33.29 14.70
CA VAL A 47 6.41 -34.22 14.21
C VAL A 47 6.91 -35.65 14.47
N GLU A 48 6.16 -36.39 15.28
CA GLU A 48 6.44 -37.81 15.54
C GLU A 48 6.20 -38.59 14.23
N VAL A 49 7.24 -39.28 13.74
CA VAL A 49 7.13 -40.17 12.60
C VAL A 49 6.35 -41.40 13.07
N GLN A 50 5.12 -41.56 12.59
CA GLN A 50 4.36 -42.80 12.77
C GLN A 50 5.11 -43.92 12.06
N THR A 51 5.77 -44.78 12.83
CA THR A 51 6.41 -46.00 12.32
C THR A 51 5.38 -47.10 12.15
N ASP A 52 4.34 -46.84 11.34
CA ASP A 52 3.46 -47.90 10.87
C ASP A 52 4.24 -48.68 9.81
N ALA A 53 4.85 -49.76 10.27
CA ALA A 53 5.80 -50.60 9.58
C ALA A 53 5.15 -51.46 8.48
N GLU A 54 4.35 -50.89 7.58
CA GLU A 54 3.79 -51.59 6.41
C GLU A 54 3.68 -50.70 5.15
N THR A 55 4.59 -49.74 4.96
CA THR A 55 4.78 -49.16 3.62
C THR A 55 5.49 -50.18 2.73
N SER A 56 4.66 -50.98 2.07
CA SER A 56 4.98 -51.97 1.05
C SER A 56 6.05 -51.45 0.07
N THR A 57 7.27 -51.98 0.15
CA THR A 57 8.31 -51.88 -0.89
C THR A 57 8.05 -52.82 -2.07
N SER A 58 6.83 -53.38 -2.17
CA SER A 58 6.45 -54.42 -3.13
C SER A 58 6.08 -53.91 -4.52
N SER A 59 6.22 -52.60 -4.81
CA SER A 59 6.12 -52.09 -6.18
C SER A 59 7.48 -51.60 -6.69
N LEU A 60 8.48 -52.49 -6.64
CA LEU A 60 9.51 -52.54 -7.68
C LEU A 60 8.78 -52.78 -9.01
N VAL A 61 8.22 -51.70 -9.56
CA VAL A 61 7.71 -51.70 -10.92
C VAL A 61 8.93 -51.92 -11.80
N ASP A 62 8.91 -53.03 -12.51
CA ASP A 62 9.89 -53.36 -13.53
C ASP A 62 10.14 -52.12 -14.41
N VAL A 63 11.42 -51.73 -14.49
CA VAL A 63 11.88 -50.56 -15.25
C VAL A 63 12.00 -50.92 -16.74
N ASP A 64 11.44 -52.05 -17.18
CA ASP A 64 11.24 -52.38 -18.59
C ASP A 64 10.01 -51.65 -19.17
N SER A 65 10.01 -50.33 -19.09
CA SER A 65 9.25 -49.51 -20.04
C SER A 65 10.26 -48.87 -21.00
N GLU A 66 10.25 -49.32 -22.24
CA GLU A 66 11.04 -48.73 -23.32
C GLU A 66 10.51 -47.31 -23.62
N SER A 67 10.90 -46.37 -22.77
CA SER A 67 10.68 -44.95 -22.97
C SER A 67 11.97 -44.34 -23.52
N VAL A 68 12.51 -44.92 -24.59
CA VAL A 68 13.56 -44.26 -25.38
C VAL A 68 12.89 -43.11 -26.13
N ARG A 69 12.77 -41.97 -25.46
CA ARG A 69 12.42 -40.70 -26.09
C ARG A 69 13.59 -40.32 -26.98
N THR A 70 13.50 -40.64 -28.26
CA THR A 70 14.50 -40.21 -29.24
C THR A 70 14.43 -38.70 -29.35
N VAL A 71 15.58 -38.06 -29.13
CA VAL A 71 15.73 -36.63 -29.34
C VAL A 71 15.70 -36.39 -30.85
N PRO A 72 14.85 -35.48 -31.36
CA PRO A 72 14.85 -35.11 -32.77
C PRO A 72 16.25 -34.67 -33.24
N SER A 73 16.65 -35.03 -34.47
CA SER A 73 17.98 -34.72 -35.01
C SER A 73 18.29 -33.22 -35.13
N ASP A 74 17.24 -32.40 -35.13
CA ASP A 74 17.26 -30.94 -35.20
C ASP A 74 17.28 -30.26 -33.82
N TYR A 75 17.32 -31.01 -32.71
CA TYR A 75 17.33 -30.46 -31.34
C TYR A 75 18.41 -29.39 -31.11
N LEU A 76 19.60 -29.57 -31.69
CA LEU A 76 20.70 -28.59 -31.59
C LEU A 76 20.46 -27.30 -32.38
N GLN A 77 19.55 -27.33 -33.35
CA GLN A 77 19.20 -26.19 -34.22
C GLN A 77 17.97 -25.43 -33.68
N GLN A 78 17.22 -26.01 -32.75
CA GLN A 78 16.07 -25.36 -32.13
C GLN A 78 16.51 -24.26 -31.16
N GLU A 79 15.89 -23.08 -31.30
CA GLU A 79 16.11 -21.92 -30.41
C GLU A 79 15.55 -22.18 -29.00
N VAL A 80 14.54 -23.03 -28.89
CA VAL A 80 13.91 -23.45 -27.63
C VAL A 80 13.96 -24.96 -27.52
N GLN A 81 14.92 -25.46 -26.74
CA GLN A 81 15.22 -26.89 -26.65
C GLN A 81 14.41 -27.63 -25.59
N THR A 82 13.75 -26.91 -24.68
CA THR A 82 13.03 -27.51 -23.56
C THR A 82 11.68 -26.84 -23.40
N GLU A 83 10.66 -27.61 -23.00
CA GLU A 83 9.32 -27.07 -22.74
C GLU A 83 9.36 -26.00 -21.64
N THR A 84 10.24 -26.15 -20.65
CA THR A 84 10.43 -25.16 -19.58
C THR A 84 10.98 -23.82 -20.09
N GLN A 85 11.79 -23.82 -21.16
CA GLN A 85 12.25 -22.60 -21.80
C GLN A 85 11.15 -21.94 -22.62
N ALA A 86 10.33 -22.72 -23.33
CA ALA A 86 9.16 -22.22 -24.06
C ALA A 86 8.20 -21.51 -23.10
N ASP A 87 7.89 -22.15 -21.98
CA ASP A 87 7.07 -21.62 -20.90
C ASP A 87 7.60 -20.31 -20.32
N ARG A 88 8.94 -20.16 -20.23
CA ARG A 88 9.55 -18.91 -19.75
C ARG A 88 9.37 -17.79 -20.77
N ILE A 89 9.63 -18.08 -22.04
CA ILE A 89 9.50 -17.11 -23.14
C ILE A 89 8.04 -16.65 -23.26
N ASP A 90 7.08 -17.56 -23.22
CA ASP A 90 5.65 -17.23 -23.28
C ASP A 90 5.21 -16.34 -22.10
N ARG A 91 5.69 -16.61 -20.86
CA ARG A 91 5.43 -15.73 -19.71
C ARG A 91 6.06 -14.35 -19.88
N GLU A 92 7.29 -14.26 -20.39
CA GLU A 92 7.99 -13.00 -20.62
C GLU A 92 7.31 -12.17 -21.73
N GLU A 93 6.86 -12.82 -22.81
CA GLU A 93 6.13 -12.16 -23.90
C GLU A 93 4.75 -11.68 -23.43
N LYS A 94 4.01 -12.49 -22.68
CA LYS A 94 2.74 -12.07 -22.06
C LYS A 94 2.93 -10.87 -21.15
N ALA A 95 3.96 -10.89 -20.29
CA ALA A 95 4.26 -9.76 -19.42
C ALA A 95 4.63 -8.48 -20.22
N ARG A 96 5.40 -8.61 -21.30
CA ARG A 96 5.74 -7.49 -22.20
C ARG A 96 4.51 -6.94 -22.91
N ALA A 97 3.65 -7.81 -23.45
CA ALA A 97 2.42 -7.42 -24.12
C ALA A 97 1.45 -6.73 -23.16
N GLU A 98 1.27 -7.26 -21.95
CA GLU A 98 0.46 -6.63 -20.91
C GLU A 98 1.02 -5.27 -20.48
N ALA A 99 2.33 -5.15 -20.32
CA ALA A 99 2.99 -3.89 -20.01
C ALA A 99 2.81 -2.86 -21.14
N GLU A 100 2.92 -3.25 -22.40
CA GLU A 100 2.62 -2.38 -23.54
C GLU A 100 1.17 -1.93 -23.58
N LEU A 101 0.22 -2.85 -23.37
CA LEU A 101 -1.20 -2.53 -23.32
C LEU A 101 -1.52 -1.59 -22.14
N ALA A 102 -0.90 -1.81 -20.99
CA ALA A 102 -1.02 -0.94 -19.83
C ALA A 102 -0.46 0.46 -20.13
N LYS A 103 0.71 0.56 -20.77
CA LYS A 103 1.29 1.84 -21.21
C LYS A 103 0.38 2.57 -22.19
N LYS A 104 -0.15 1.89 -23.22
CA LYS A 104 -1.08 2.48 -24.21
C LYS A 104 -2.37 2.95 -23.55
N LYS A 105 -2.95 2.14 -22.65
CA LYS A 105 -4.14 2.50 -21.86
C LYS A 105 -3.87 3.70 -20.94
N ALA A 106 -2.73 3.73 -20.27
CA ALA A 106 -2.32 4.84 -19.41
C ALA A 106 -2.14 6.13 -20.22
N ALA A 107 -1.44 6.09 -21.35
CA ALA A 107 -1.26 7.24 -22.23
C ALA A 107 -2.60 7.77 -22.79
N HIS A 108 -3.51 6.88 -23.17
CA HIS A 108 -4.84 7.28 -23.64
C HIS A 108 -5.69 7.89 -22.52
N LYS A 109 -5.65 7.32 -21.31
CA LYS A 109 -6.29 7.90 -20.13
C LYS A 109 -5.71 9.28 -19.79
N ALA A 110 -4.40 9.44 -19.86
CA ALA A 110 -3.74 10.72 -19.62
C ALA A 110 -4.20 11.80 -20.63
N ARG A 111 -4.24 11.48 -21.93
CA ARG A 111 -4.76 12.41 -22.96
C ARG A 111 -6.24 12.75 -22.76
N ARG A 112 -7.06 11.80 -22.30
CA ARG A 112 -8.47 12.09 -21.96
C ARG A 112 -8.59 12.97 -20.72
N ALA A 113 -7.79 12.72 -19.70
CA ALA A 113 -7.78 13.55 -18.50
C ALA A 113 -7.36 14.99 -18.86
N ASP A 114 -6.31 15.15 -19.66
CA ASP A 114 -5.82 16.46 -20.10
C ASP A 114 -6.86 17.25 -20.90
N SER A 115 -7.52 16.61 -21.87
CA SER A 115 -8.59 17.26 -22.63
C SER A 115 -9.83 17.58 -21.78
N TRP A 116 -10.16 16.74 -20.80
CA TRP A 116 -11.23 17.02 -19.83
C TRP A 116 -10.88 18.20 -18.92
N VAL A 117 -9.67 18.22 -18.35
CA VAL A 117 -9.19 19.31 -17.48
C VAL A 117 -9.18 20.62 -18.25
N THR A 118 -8.65 20.63 -19.47
CA THR A 118 -8.62 21.83 -20.32
C THR A 118 -10.03 22.37 -20.56
N ARG A 119 -10.98 21.49 -20.89
CA ARG A 119 -12.39 21.87 -21.12
C ARG A 119 -13.06 22.41 -19.85
N GLN A 120 -12.78 21.81 -18.69
CA GLN A 120 -13.28 22.30 -17.42
C GLN A 120 -12.69 23.65 -17.06
N PHE A 121 -11.37 23.83 -17.23
CA PHE A 121 -10.71 25.09 -16.95
C PHE A 121 -11.25 26.22 -17.83
N SER A 122 -11.44 25.98 -19.14
CA SER A 122 -12.07 26.94 -20.04
C SER A 122 -13.52 27.28 -19.66
N SER A 123 -14.27 26.34 -19.07
CA SER A 123 -15.63 26.61 -18.58
C SER A 123 -15.68 27.38 -17.25
N LEU A 124 -14.57 27.40 -16.51
CA LEU A 124 -14.47 28.08 -15.21
C LEU A 124 -13.86 29.48 -15.35
N SER A 125 -13.10 29.76 -16.40
CA SER A 125 -12.46 31.07 -16.61
C SER A 125 -13.43 32.24 -16.87
N ASP A 126 -14.71 31.95 -17.15
CA ASP A 126 -15.73 32.98 -17.48
C ASP A 126 -16.41 33.62 -16.25
N GLY A 127 -15.92 33.42 -15.02
CA GLY A 127 -16.47 34.12 -13.85
C GLY A 127 -15.80 33.84 -12.50
N SER A 128 -16.12 34.65 -11.49
CA SER A 128 -15.57 34.57 -10.12
C SER A 128 -15.83 33.23 -9.41
N ALA A 129 -16.90 32.51 -9.79
CA ALA A 129 -17.18 31.16 -9.31
C ALA A 129 -16.11 30.13 -9.73
N GLY A 130 -15.40 30.38 -10.84
CA GLY A 130 -14.31 29.52 -11.30
C GLY A 130 -13.07 29.56 -10.41
N ALA A 131 -12.80 30.69 -9.76
CA ALA A 131 -11.63 30.82 -8.88
C ALA A 131 -11.72 29.87 -7.67
N LEU A 132 -12.89 29.75 -7.05
CA LEU A 132 -13.11 28.81 -5.94
C LEU A 132 -13.01 27.35 -6.39
N ALA A 133 -13.50 27.04 -7.59
CA ALA A 133 -13.38 25.69 -8.16
C ALA A 133 -11.91 25.31 -8.45
N ILE A 134 -11.12 26.26 -8.96
CA ILE A 134 -9.68 26.07 -9.22
C ILE A 134 -8.91 25.83 -7.92
N VAL A 135 -9.20 26.59 -6.86
CA VAL A 135 -8.53 26.42 -5.55
C VAL A 135 -8.82 25.05 -4.94
N ASN A 136 -10.09 24.59 -4.98
CA ASN A 136 -10.44 23.24 -4.51
C ASN A 136 -9.76 22.15 -5.36
N LEU A 137 -9.72 22.32 -6.69
CA LEU A 137 -9.05 21.40 -7.59
C LEU A 137 -7.55 21.29 -7.29
N VAL A 138 -6.86 22.43 -7.12
CA VAL A 138 -5.44 22.46 -6.74
C VAL A 138 -5.22 21.79 -5.39
N GLY A 139 -6.11 22.02 -4.42
CA GLY A 139 -6.06 21.35 -3.11
C GLY A 139 -6.15 19.82 -3.25
N VAL A 140 -7.12 19.32 -4.01
CA VAL A 140 -7.32 17.87 -4.21
C VAL A 140 -6.16 17.25 -4.99
N VAL A 141 -5.71 17.88 -6.08
CA VAL A 141 -4.59 17.37 -6.91
C VAL A 141 -3.28 17.42 -6.12
N GLY A 142 -3.02 18.50 -5.39
CA GLY A 142 -1.83 18.65 -4.57
C GLY A 142 -1.78 17.64 -3.42
N LEU A 143 -2.90 17.49 -2.69
CA LEU A 143 -2.99 16.54 -1.59
C LEU A 143 -2.87 15.09 -2.08
N SER A 144 -3.57 14.72 -3.15
CA SER A 144 -3.50 13.37 -3.72
C SER A 144 -2.12 13.05 -4.28
N GLY A 145 -1.47 13.99 -4.97
CA GLY A 145 -0.10 13.84 -5.46
C GLY A 145 0.92 13.67 -4.33
N PHE A 146 0.80 14.47 -3.25
CA PHE A 146 1.66 14.35 -2.07
C PHE A 146 1.51 13.01 -1.35
N LEU A 147 0.26 12.55 -1.12
CA LEU A 147 0.00 11.24 -0.52
C LEU A 147 0.51 10.10 -1.41
N GLY A 148 0.31 10.19 -2.73
CA GLY A 148 0.80 9.21 -3.70
C GLY A 148 2.32 9.10 -3.70
N TYR A 149 3.04 10.23 -3.74
CA TYR A 149 4.50 10.26 -3.67
C TYR A 149 5.03 9.66 -2.35
N ARG A 150 4.40 9.99 -1.22
CA ARG A 150 4.75 9.45 0.11
C ARG A 150 4.51 7.95 0.18
N ALA A 151 3.38 7.46 -0.35
CA ALA A 151 3.02 6.05 -0.38
C ALA A 151 3.97 5.25 -1.29
N TRP A 152 4.33 5.77 -2.46
CA TRP A 152 5.30 5.15 -3.35
C TRP A 152 6.66 4.96 -2.66
N GLY A 153 7.16 6.00 -1.99
CA GLY A 153 8.42 5.90 -1.23
C GLY A 153 8.37 4.94 -0.04
N LEU A 154 7.19 4.68 0.53
CA LEU A 154 6.99 3.65 1.57
C LEU A 154 6.93 2.24 0.96
N TYR A 155 6.35 2.10 -0.23
CA TYR A 155 6.28 0.85 -0.98
C TYR A 155 7.66 0.36 -1.43
N GLU A 156 8.47 1.24 -2.05
CA GLU A 156 9.83 0.88 -2.48
C GLU A 156 10.72 0.40 -1.33
N ARG A 157 10.46 0.87 -0.11
CA ARG A 157 11.20 0.50 1.10
C ARG A 157 10.64 -0.73 1.80
N GLY A 158 9.58 -1.35 1.28
CA GLY A 158 8.87 -2.46 1.93
C GLY A 158 8.18 -2.08 3.25
N ARG A 159 7.98 -0.78 3.50
CA ARG A 159 7.43 -0.22 4.76
C ARG A 159 5.98 0.22 4.64
N LEU A 160 5.29 -0.19 3.58
CA LEU A 160 3.86 0.08 3.39
C LEU A 160 3.06 -0.81 4.35
N SER A 161 2.81 -0.35 5.57
CA SER A 161 1.95 -1.03 6.53
C SER A 161 0.48 -0.66 6.33
N TRP A 162 -0.43 -1.54 6.74
CA TRP A 162 -1.88 -1.25 6.83
C TRP A 162 -2.20 -0.03 7.69
N GLN A 163 -1.33 0.31 8.65
CA GLN A 163 -1.45 1.54 9.44
C GLN A 163 -1.27 2.78 8.56
N ASN A 164 -0.29 2.79 7.64
CA ASN A 164 -0.08 3.91 6.72
C ASN A 164 -1.25 4.05 5.73
N VAL A 165 -1.81 2.92 5.29
CA VAL A 165 -3.04 2.90 4.45
C VAL A 165 -4.23 3.44 5.24
N GLY A 166 -4.38 3.05 6.51
CA GLY A 166 -5.42 3.54 7.41
C GLY A 166 -5.36 5.05 7.66
N VAL A 167 -4.15 5.61 7.80
CA VAL A 167 -3.96 7.07 7.90
C VAL A 167 -4.42 7.78 6.63
N GLY A 168 -4.10 7.23 5.44
CA GLY A 168 -4.58 7.75 4.17
C GLY A 168 -6.10 7.75 4.04
N LEU A 169 -6.75 6.64 4.42
CA LEU A 169 -8.21 6.53 4.47
C LEU A 169 -8.84 7.48 5.51
N GLY A 170 -8.18 7.71 6.64
CA GLY A 170 -8.63 8.65 7.66
C GLY A 170 -8.68 10.10 7.15
N VAL A 171 -7.66 10.54 6.41
CA VAL A 171 -7.66 11.87 5.79
C VAL A 171 -8.81 12.03 4.78
N LEU A 172 -9.04 11.02 3.95
CA LEU A 172 -10.19 11.03 3.00
C LEU A 172 -11.53 11.04 3.73
N GLY A 173 -11.66 10.31 4.84
CA GLY A 173 -12.85 10.33 5.68
C GLY A 173 -13.17 11.71 6.25
N VAL A 174 -12.16 12.45 6.72
CA VAL A 174 -12.33 13.82 7.22
C VAL A 174 -12.81 14.77 6.12
N VAL A 175 -12.23 14.68 4.92
CA VAL A 175 -12.65 15.49 3.77
C VAL A 175 -14.11 15.21 3.38
N GLY A 176 -14.51 13.93 3.35
CA GLY A 176 -15.90 13.54 3.05
C GLY A 176 -16.92 14.03 4.08
N VAL A 177 -16.56 14.08 5.37
CA VAL A 177 -17.43 14.63 6.43
C VAL A 177 -17.60 16.14 6.26
N VAL A 178 -16.54 16.87 5.93
CA VAL A 178 -16.61 18.32 5.67
C VAL A 178 -17.53 18.60 4.47
N GLU A 179 -17.36 17.87 3.37
CA GLU A 179 -18.22 18.04 2.18
C GLU A 179 -19.68 17.67 2.47
N GLY A 180 -19.94 16.63 3.27
CA GLY A 180 -21.28 16.24 3.70
C GLY A 180 -22.00 17.30 4.54
N ILE A 181 -21.27 17.98 5.43
CA ILE A 181 -21.82 19.04 6.28
C ILE A 181 -22.11 20.30 5.45
N PHE A 182 -21.18 20.73 4.59
CA PHE A 182 -21.34 21.93 3.78
C PHE A 182 -22.30 21.72 2.59
N GLY A 183 -22.31 20.54 1.95
CA GLY A 183 -23.21 20.18 0.86
C GLY A 183 -24.68 20.08 1.31
N GLY A 184 -24.92 19.53 2.51
CA GLY A 184 -26.26 19.51 3.12
C GLY A 184 -26.79 20.92 3.43
N TYR A 185 -25.91 21.85 3.78
CA TYR A 185 -26.29 23.25 4.04
C TYR A 185 -26.58 24.03 2.75
N LEU A 186 -25.85 23.76 1.66
CA LEU A 186 -26.04 24.41 0.37
C LEU A 186 -27.25 23.87 -0.42
N TYR A 187 -27.59 22.59 -0.28
CA TYR A 187 -28.77 22.01 -0.94
C TYR A 187 -30.08 22.47 -0.28
N LYS A 188 -30.06 22.71 1.04
CA LYS A 188 -31.22 23.21 1.80
C LYS A 188 -31.61 24.65 1.46
N THR A 189 -30.69 25.45 0.90
CA THR A 189 -30.96 26.83 0.46
C THR A 189 -31.39 26.96 -1.00
N LYS A 190 -31.19 25.91 -1.83
CA LYS A 190 -31.58 25.90 -3.25
C LYS A 190 -32.98 25.31 -3.51
N GLY A 191 -33.62 24.71 -2.50
CA GLY A 191 -34.96 24.11 -2.57
C GLY A 191 -36.15 25.07 -2.40
N LYS A 192 -35.95 26.39 -2.47
CA LYS A 192 -37.03 27.38 -2.56
C LYS A 192 -36.78 28.34 -3.72
N LYS A 193 -37.10 27.91 -4.93
CA LYS A 193 -37.62 28.74 -6.02
C LYS A 193 -38.47 27.87 -6.94
#